data_AF-A0A7W0JW79-F1
#
_entry.id   AF-A0A7W0JW79-F1
#
_cell.length_a   1.000
_cell.length_b   1.000
_cell.length_c   1.000
_cell.angle_alpha   90.00
_cell.angle_beta   90.00
_cell.angle_gamma   90.00
#
_symmetry.space_group_name_H-M   'P 1'
#
loop_
_entity.id
_entity.type
_entity.pdbx_description
1 polymer ?
#
loop_
_entity_poly.entity_id
_entity_poly.type
_entity_poly.pdbx_seq_one_letter_code
_entity_poly.pdbx_strand_id
1 'polypeptide(L)'
;MAFWFQVNEPVERELINLPPGSPAWCVSELGAKRALAALSEWQPSLIYTHKILDPELEAETLRIAPSVFFAHDYHGTCISGDKTFKYPVVKPCNRRFGWQCLMHYFPHRCGGLSPITMLKLYDSQSKRLKLLHRYDAIVTHSHHMLAELIKHDLSPQSAYNFPYYVVRANYVEQASLSYPSSSQAQQPDTLSLPVLDSSYAGKAPSETGTKTSFGYCFRGGWNS
;
A
#
# COMPACT_ATOMS: atom_id res chain seq x y z
N MET A 1 -8.33 14.83 3.62
CA MET A 1 -7.63 13.58 3.28
C MET A 1 -8.68 12.59 2.78
N ALA A 2 -8.31 11.69 1.87
CA ALA A 2 -9.17 10.60 1.42
C ALA A 2 -8.40 9.28 1.49
N PHE A 3 -9.13 8.18 1.61
CA PHE A 3 -8.55 6.85 1.64
C PHE A 3 -9.04 6.01 0.46
N TRP A 4 -8.11 5.49 -0.34
CA TRP A 4 -8.43 4.77 -1.56
C TRP A 4 -7.61 3.49 -1.59
N PHE A 5 -8.29 2.33 -1.65
CA PHE A 5 -7.64 1.05 -1.41
C PHE A 5 -8.30 -0.08 -2.22
N GLN A 6 -7.53 -1.14 -2.49
CA GLN A 6 -7.99 -2.18 -3.42
C GLN A 6 -8.90 -3.23 -2.80
N VAL A 7 -8.55 -3.68 -1.61
CA VAL A 7 -9.20 -4.81 -0.93
C VAL A 7 -9.32 -4.49 0.55
N ASN A 8 -10.43 -4.90 1.15
CA ASN A 8 -10.66 -4.84 2.59
C ASN A 8 -10.55 -6.23 3.22
N GLU A 9 -9.34 -6.80 3.24
CA GLU A 9 -9.13 -8.15 3.76
C GLU A 9 -7.98 -8.22 4.78
N PRO A 10 -8.14 -9.01 5.85
CA PRO A 10 -9.35 -9.76 6.24
C PRO A 10 -10.46 -8.85 6.81
N VAL A 11 -11.74 -9.23 6.64
CA VAL A 11 -12.93 -8.39 6.95
C VAL A 11 -13.04 -8.10 8.45
N GLU A 12 -12.49 -8.97 9.28
CA GLU A 12 -12.52 -8.87 10.74
C GLU A 12 -11.53 -7.84 11.29
N ARG A 13 -10.66 -7.27 10.44
CA ARG A 13 -9.67 -6.27 10.87
C ARG A 13 -10.34 -4.91 11.03
N GLU A 14 -10.01 -4.22 12.13
CA GLU A 14 -10.41 -2.83 12.32
C GLU A 14 -9.95 -1.96 11.15
N LEU A 15 -10.87 -1.15 10.63
CA LEU A 15 -10.57 -0.20 9.56
C LEU A 15 -9.62 0.89 10.07
N ILE A 16 -8.87 1.46 9.15
CA ILE A 16 -8.07 2.64 9.46
C ILE A 16 -9.02 3.77 9.85
N ASN A 17 -8.86 4.28 11.08
CA ASN A 17 -9.63 5.42 11.56
C ASN A 17 -9.29 6.67 10.73
N LEU A 18 -10.29 7.19 10.01
CA LEU A 18 -10.15 8.38 9.19
C LEU A 18 -10.68 9.61 9.93
N PRO A 19 -10.11 10.81 9.69
CA PRO A 19 -10.68 12.05 10.20
C PRO A 19 -12.14 12.21 9.75
N PRO A 20 -13.03 12.79 10.58
CA PRO A 20 -14.44 13.00 10.23
C PRO A 20 -14.61 13.67 8.86
N GLY A 21 -15.51 13.13 8.04
CA GLY A 21 -15.80 13.64 6.69
C GLY A 21 -14.77 13.26 5.60
N SER A 22 -13.74 12.47 5.94
CA SER A 22 -12.80 11.95 4.94
C SER A 22 -13.46 10.83 4.11
N PRO A 23 -13.52 10.94 2.77
CA PRO A 23 -14.10 9.87 1.96
C PRO A 23 -13.18 8.66 1.91
N ALA A 24 -13.79 7.48 1.77
CA ALA A 24 -13.12 6.20 1.62
C ALA A 24 -13.73 5.42 0.45
N TRP A 25 -12.87 4.84 -0.40
CA TRP A 25 -13.30 4.03 -1.54
C TRP A 25 -12.53 2.72 -1.62
N CYS A 26 -13.28 1.62 -1.63
CA CYS A 26 -12.77 0.27 -1.81
C CYS A 26 -12.98 -0.19 -3.27
N VAL A 27 -11.90 -0.52 -3.97
CA VAL A 27 -11.96 -0.91 -5.39
C VAL A 27 -12.69 -2.24 -5.59
N SER A 28 -12.49 -3.22 -4.70
CA SER A 28 -13.18 -4.51 -4.79
C SER A 28 -14.69 -4.40 -4.60
N GLU A 29 -15.16 -3.40 -3.84
CA GLU A 29 -16.59 -3.15 -3.61
C GLU A 29 -17.22 -2.31 -4.73
N LEU A 30 -16.56 -1.22 -5.16
CA LEU A 30 -17.10 -0.29 -6.14
C LEU A 30 -16.83 -0.70 -7.59
N GLY A 31 -15.81 -1.52 -7.81
CA GLY A 31 -15.21 -1.80 -9.11
C GLY A 31 -14.23 -0.70 -9.56
N ALA A 32 -13.18 -1.10 -10.28
CA ALA A 32 -12.07 -0.24 -10.71
C ALA A 32 -12.51 1.07 -11.38
N LYS A 33 -13.44 1.00 -12.35
CA LYS A 33 -13.89 2.20 -13.09
C LYS A 33 -14.55 3.24 -12.19
N ARG A 34 -15.43 2.82 -11.26
CA ARG A 34 -16.13 3.73 -10.35
C ARG A 34 -15.19 4.27 -9.28
N ALA A 35 -14.30 3.44 -8.76
CA ALA A 35 -13.30 3.86 -7.78
C ALA A 35 -12.32 4.88 -8.37
N LEU A 36 -11.89 4.72 -9.62
CA LEU A 36 -11.06 5.70 -10.33
C LEU A 36 -11.82 6.99 -10.63
N ALA A 37 -13.09 6.91 -11.04
CA ALA A 37 -13.92 8.10 -11.26
C ALA A 37 -14.09 8.90 -9.96
N ALA A 38 -14.41 8.23 -8.84
CA ALA A 38 -14.54 8.88 -7.54
C ALA A 38 -13.22 9.53 -7.08
N LEU A 39 -12.08 8.86 -7.28
CA LEU A 39 -10.77 9.44 -6.99
C LEU A 39 -10.49 10.68 -7.86
N SER A 40 -10.82 10.62 -9.16
CA SER A 40 -10.64 11.75 -10.08
C SER A 40 -11.55 12.93 -9.75
N GLU A 41 -12.82 12.68 -9.40
CA GLU A 41 -13.80 13.70 -9.01
C GLU A 41 -13.41 14.40 -7.70
N TRP A 42 -12.75 13.68 -6.79
CA TRP A 42 -12.23 14.25 -5.56
C TRP A 42 -11.10 15.26 -5.79
N GLN A 43 -10.42 15.18 -6.94
CA GLN A 43 -9.31 16.04 -7.35
C GLN A 43 -8.17 16.09 -6.31
N PRO A 44 -7.46 14.97 -6.10
CA PRO A 44 -6.29 14.96 -5.23
C PRO A 44 -5.23 15.92 -5.76
N SER A 45 -4.56 16.65 -4.86
CA SER A 45 -3.36 17.40 -5.22
C SER A 45 -2.09 16.54 -5.11
N LEU A 46 -2.17 15.46 -4.32
CA LEU A 46 -1.10 14.49 -4.13
C LEU A 46 -1.68 13.12 -3.78
N ILE A 47 -1.11 12.07 -4.36
CA ILE A 47 -1.40 10.68 -4.02
C ILE A 47 -0.18 10.08 -3.32
N TYR A 48 -0.38 9.44 -2.18
CA TYR A 48 0.64 8.75 -1.41
C TYR A 48 0.33 7.26 -1.39
N THR A 49 1.02 6.51 -2.24
CA THR A 49 0.72 5.12 -2.54
C THR A 49 1.50 4.17 -1.65
N HIS A 50 0.79 3.25 -1.01
CA HIS A 50 1.31 2.16 -0.17
C HIS A 50 0.97 0.81 -0.82
N LYS A 51 1.51 0.58 -2.03
CA LYS A 51 1.25 -0.58 -2.89
C LYS A 51 -0.13 -0.57 -3.56
N ILE A 52 -0.13 -0.92 -4.84
CA ILE A 52 -1.31 -1.25 -5.65
C ILE A 52 -1.01 -2.62 -6.27
N LEU A 53 -1.93 -3.58 -6.12
CA LEU A 53 -1.76 -4.97 -6.58
C LEU A 53 -1.79 -5.08 -8.10
N ASP A 54 -2.80 -4.49 -8.73
CA ASP A 54 -2.95 -4.46 -10.19
C ASP A 54 -2.14 -3.32 -10.85
N PRO A 55 -1.13 -3.63 -11.69
CA PRO A 55 -0.35 -2.61 -12.39
C PRO A 55 -1.16 -1.74 -13.36
N GLU A 56 -2.25 -2.25 -13.94
CA GLU A 56 -3.07 -1.43 -14.85
C GLU A 56 -3.82 -0.37 -14.06
N LEU A 57 -4.42 -0.76 -12.94
CA LEU A 57 -5.06 0.16 -11.99
C LEU A 57 -4.04 1.17 -11.41
N GLU A 58 -2.81 0.74 -11.13
CA GLU A 58 -1.72 1.64 -10.72
C GLU A 58 -1.43 2.67 -11.80
N ALA A 59 -1.33 2.23 -13.05
CA ALA A 59 -1.05 3.10 -14.19
C ALA A 59 -2.12 4.18 -14.40
N GLU A 60 -3.40 3.85 -14.18
CA GLU A 60 -4.53 4.80 -14.21
C GLU A 60 -4.47 5.77 -13.03
N THR A 61 -4.21 5.26 -11.82
CA THR A 61 -4.10 6.09 -10.61
C THR A 61 -3.03 7.17 -10.76
N LEU A 62 -1.88 6.79 -11.32
CA LEU A 62 -0.75 7.70 -11.60
C LEU A 62 -1.04 8.78 -12.65
N ARG A 63 -2.19 8.75 -13.34
CA ARG A 63 -2.59 9.82 -14.27
C ARG A 63 -3.42 10.91 -13.62
N ILE A 64 -3.92 10.69 -12.40
CA ILE A 64 -4.88 11.58 -11.75
C ILE A 64 -4.16 12.77 -11.09
N ALA A 65 -3.05 12.53 -10.40
CA ALA A 65 -2.29 13.56 -9.70
C ALA A 65 -0.84 13.12 -9.44
N PRO A 66 0.06 14.06 -9.10
CA PRO A 66 1.41 13.72 -8.62
C PRO A 66 1.37 12.68 -7.52
N SER A 67 2.30 11.73 -7.58
CA SER A 67 2.25 10.52 -6.77
C SER A 67 3.59 10.22 -6.10
N VAL A 68 3.52 9.88 -4.83
CA VAL A 68 4.66 9.42 -4.01
C VAL A 68 4.44 7.96 -3.66
N PHE A 69 5.36 7.08 -4.04
CA PHE A 69 5.30 5.66 -3.71
C PHE A 69 6.10 5.36 -2.45
N PHE A 70 5.51 4.63 -1.51
CA PHE A 70 6.28 4.02 -0.44
C PHE A 70 6.70 2.58 -0.79
N ALA A 71 7.99 2.36 -0.97
CA ALA A 71 8.58 1.05 -1.25
C ALA A 71 8.83 0.25 0.04
N HIS A 72 7.93 -0.69 0.34
CA HIS A 72 8.04 -1.63 1.47
C HIS A 72 8.60 -3.01 1.09
N ASP A 73 8.50 -3.41 -0.18
CA ASP A 73 8.93 -4.72 -0.68
C ASP A 73 9.61 -4.60 -2.06
N TYR A 74 10.13 -5.72 -2.59
CA TYR A 74 10.92 -5.73 -3.83
C TYR A 74 10.06 -5.83 -5.08
N HIS A 75 8.88 -5.24 -5.02
CA HIS A 75 7.90 -5.29 -6.07
C HIS A 75 8.25 -4.29 -7.18
N GLY A 76 8.28 -4.77 -8.43
CA GLY A 76 8.90 -4.08 -9.56
C GLY A 76 10.41 -4.36 -9.70
N THR A 77 11.10 -4.81 -8.65
CA THR A 77 12.56 -5.10 -8.67
C THR A 77 12.89 -6.58 -8.38
N CYS A 78 11.87 -7.43 -8.30
CA CYS A 78 11.99 -8.87 -8.13
C CYS A 78 10.73 -9.57 -8.67
N ILE A 79 10.89 -10.67 -9.40
CA ILE A 79 9.78 -11.44 -9.99
C ILE A 79 8.73 -11.88 -8.95
N SER A 80 9.14 -12.22 -7.73
CA SER A 80 8.23 -12.64 -6.66
C SER A 80 8.02 -11.58 -5.57
N GLY A 81 8.80 -10.51 -5.58
CA GLY A 81 8.80 -9.49 -4.52
C GLY A 81 9.55 -9.87 -3.23
N ASP A 82 10.08 -11.09 -3.12
CA ASP A 82 10.76 -11.56 -1.89
C ASP A 82 12.28 -11.39 -1.92
N LYS A 83 12.85 -11.21 -3.12
CA LYS A 83 14.30 -11.06 -3.38
C LYS A 83 15.17 -12.10 -2.65
N THR A 84 14.70 -13.34 -2.62
CA THR A 84 15.33 -14.44 -1.89
C THR A 84 15.28 -15.71 -2.73
N PHE A 85 16.41 -16.41 -2.85
CA PHE A 85 16.43 -17.79 -3.32
C PHE A 85 16.01 -18.70 -2.18
N LYS A 86 15.03 -19.57 -2.42
CA LYS A 86 14.44 -20.45 -1.39
C LYS A 86 14.94 -21.91 -1.50
N TYR A 87 15.74 -22.21 -2.52
CA TYR A 87 16.29 -23.55 -2.77
C TYR A 87 17.63 -23.49 -3.54
N PRO A 88 18.58 -24.42 -3.30
CA PRO A 88 18.58 -25.45 -2.25
C PRO A 88 18.92 -24.90 -0.85
N VAL A 89 19.48 -23.70 -0.77
CA VAL A 89 19.80 -23.00 0.47
C VAL A 89 19.15 -21.63 0.42
N VAL A 90 18.47 -21.24 1.50
CA VAL A 90 17.84 -19.92 1.61
C VAL A 90 18.92 -18.85 1.67
N LYS A 91 18.91 -17.93 0.69
CA LYS A 91 19.85 -16.81 0.67
C LYS A 91 19.28 -15.58 -0.06
N PRO A 92 19.70 -14.36 0.31
CA PRO A 92 19.33 -13.15 -0.42
C PRO A 92 19.74 -13.21 -1.89
N CYS A 93 18.89 -12.68 -2.77
CA CYS A 93 19.15 -12.58 -4.20
C CYS A 93 19.63 -11.18 -4.58
N ASN A 94 20.91 -11.05 -4.91
CA ASN A 94 21.50 -9.78 -5.34
C ASN A 94 21.40 -9.53 -6.85
N ARG A 95 20.55 -10.26 -7.59
CA ARG A 95 20.39 -10.05 -9.05
C ARG A 95 19.55 -8.79 -9.33
N ARG A 96 19.76 -8.18 -10.51
CA ARG A 96 18.85 -7.17 -11.06
C ARG A 96 17.64 -7.90 -11.64
N PHE A 97 16.44 -7.32 -11.55
CA PHE A 97 15.27 -7.90 -12.20
C PHE A 97 15.41 -7.79 -13.73
N GLY A 98 15.03 -8.86 -14.42
CA GLY A 98 15.17 -9.00 -15.86
C GLY A 98 14.94 -10.45 -16.30
N TRP A 99 15.17 -10.74 -17.59
CA TRP A 99 14.90 -12.06 -18.18
C TRP A 99 15.59 -13.22 -17.45
N GLN A 100 16.71 -12.97 -16.79
CA GLN A 100 17.44 -13.98 -16.00
C GLN A 100 16.57 -14.52 -14.85
N CYS A 101 15.61 -13.73 -14.35
CA CYS A 101 14.66 -14.19 -13.34
C CYS A 101 13.83 -15.37 -13.82
N LEU A 102 13.55 -15.50 -15.12
CA LEU A 102 12.85 -16.65 -15.70
C LEU A 102 13.69 -17.92 -15.58
N MET A 103 14.99 -17.82 -15.88
CA MET A 103 15.93 -18.94 -15.76
C MET A 103 16.13 -19.39 -14.32
N HIS A 104 16.07 -18.44 -13.38
CA HIS A 104 16.27 -18.70 -11.95
C HIS A 104 14.98 -19.07 -11.20
N TYR A 105 13.80 -18.95 -11.82
CA TYR A 105 12.53 -19.07 -11.12
C TYR A 105 12.33 -20.46 -10.48
N PHE A 106 12.47 -21.53 -11.26
CA PHE A 106 12.29 -22.91 -10.78
C PHE A 106 13.48 -23.43 -9.97
N PRO A 107 14.75 -23.26 -10.44
CA PRO A 107 15.90 -23.80 -9.70
C PRO A 107 16.03 -23.22 -8.29
N HIS A 108 15.51 -22.02 -8.04
CA HIS A 108 15.59 -21.36 -6.73
C HIS A 108 14.24 -21.20 -6.02
N ARG A 109 13.16 -21.77 -6.56
CA ARG A 109 11.79 -21.68 -6.01
C ARG A 109 11.39 -20.24 -5.66
N CYS A 110 11.63 -19.29 -6.59
CA CYS A 110 11.42 -17.86 -6.31
C CYS A 110 9.94 -17.50 -6.04
N GLY A 111 8.98 -18.15 -6.70
CA GLY A 111 7.54 -17.90 -6.53
C GLY A 111 6.62 -19.12 -6.65
N GLY A 112 7.16 -20.32 -6.97
CA GLY A 112 6.40 -21.56 -7.10
C GLY A 112 6.94 -22.48 -8.19
N LEU A 113 6.14 -23.48 -8.58
CA LEU A 113 6.47 -24.48 -9.62
C LEU A 113 5.58 -24.40 -10.87
N SER A 114 4.81 -23.32 -11.02
CA SER A 114 3.94 -23.10 -12.18
C SER A 114 4.59 -22.12 -13.18
N PRO A 115 4.75 -22.51 -14.47
CA PRO A 115 5.21 -21.60 -15.52
C PRO A 115 4.21 -20.50 -15.86
N ILE A 116 2.91 -20.78 -15.71
CA ILE A 116 1.86 -19.77 -15.90
C ILE A 116 2.02 -18.68 -14.84
N THR A 117 2.22 -19.06 -13.58
CA THR A 117 2.47 -18.11 -12.48
C THR A 117 3.77 -17.34 -12.72
N MET A 118 4.84 -18.02 -13.15
CA MET A 118 6.11 -17.37 -13.50
C MET A 118 5.93 -16.26 -14.52
N LEU A 119 5.23 -16.53 -15.63
CA LEU A 119 5.03 -15.55 -16.70
C LEU A 119 4.13 -14.40 -16.25
N LYS A 120 3.04 -14.68 -15.52
CA LYS A 120 2.16 -13.64 -14.95
C LYS A 120 2.90 -12.72 -13.99
N LEU A 121 3.71 -13.28 -13.10
CA LEU A 121 4.55 -12.52 -12.18
C LEU A 121 5.58 -11.69 -12.94
N TYR A 122 6.27 -12.28 -13.92
CA TYR A 122 7.25 -11.56 -14.71
C TYR A 122 6.64 -10.38 -15.46
N ASP A 123 5.48 -10.56 -16.10
CA ASP A 123 4.75 -9.48 -16.78
C ASP A 123 4.32 -8.39 -15.79
N SER A 124 3.66 -8.77 -14.70
CA SER A 124 3.19 -7.85 -13.66
C SER A 124 4.35 -7.00 -13.08
N GLN A 125 5.47 -7.64 -12.73
CA GLN A 125 6.61 -6.92 -12.17
C GLN A 125 7.35 -6.09 -13.23
N SER A 126 7.36 -6.52 -14.50
CA SER A 126 7.91 -5.73 -15.61
C SER A 126 7.10 -4.47 -15.88
N LYS A 127 5.77 -4.56 -15.81
CA LYS A 127 4.88 -3.41 -15.90
C LYS A 127 5.11 -2.47 -14.72
N ARG A 128 5.13 -3.00 -13.50
CA ARG A 128 5.35 -2.16 -12.33
C ARG A 128 6.73 -1.50 -12.30
N LEU A 129 7.78 -2.16 -12.77
CA LEU A 129 9.09 -1.52 -12.91
C LEU A 129 8.99 -0.25 -13.79
N LYS A 130 8.25 -0.31 -14.90
CA LYS A 130 8.02 0.88 -15.74
C LYS A 130 7.23 1.97 -15.01
N LEU A 131 6.27 1.57 -14.17
CA LEU A 131 5.47 2.51 -13.37
C LEU A 131 6.30 3.18 -12.26
N LEU A 132 7.30 2.51 -11.70
CA LEU A 132 8.21 3.11 -10.72
C LEU A 132 8.87 4.38 -11.29
N HIS A 133 9.22 4.41 -12.57
CA HIS A 133 9.77 5.61 -13.22
C HIS A 133 8.76 6.75 -13.42
N ARG A 134 7.46 6.51 -13.22
CA ARG A 134 6.40 7.52 -13.36
C ARG A 134 6.01 8.18 -12.04
N TYR A 135 6.47 7.66 -10.91
CA TYR A 135 6.26 8.32 -9.62
C TYR A 135 7.15 9.56 -9.52
N ASP A 136 6.57 10.65 -8.98
CA ASP A 136 7.28 11.90 -8.72
C ASP A 136 8.31 11.72 -7.60
N ALA A 137 7.99 10.87 -6.61
CA ALA A 137 8.95 10.41 -5.63
C ALA A 137 8.68 8.96 -5.19
N ILE A 138 9.73 8.26 -4.81
CA ILE A 138 9.72 6.95 -4.17
C ILE A 138 10.43 7.10 -2.83
N VAL A 139 9.76 6.71 -1.76
CA VAL A 139 10.30 6.77 -0.41
C VAL A 139 10.44 5.37 0.15
N THR A 140 11.49 5.15 0.94
CA THR A 140 11.71 3.89 1.66
C THR A 140 12.34 4.18 3.02
N HIS A 141 12.35 3.17 3.90
CA HIS A 141 13.00 3.24 5.21
C HIS A 141 14.32 2.45 5.27
N SER A 142 14.80 1.93 4.13
CA SER A 142 15.96 1.04 4.09
C SER A 142 16.99 1.50 3.06
N HIS A 143 18.23 1.67 3.50
CA HIS A 143 19.38 1.89 2.61
C HIS A 143 19.52 0.77 1.59
N HIS A 144 19.24 -0.48 1.98
CA HIS A 144 19.27 -1.62 1.07
C HIS A 144 18.20 -1.48 -0.02
N MET A 145 17.00 -1.03 0.33
CA MET A 145 15.94 -0.82 -0.65
C MET A 145 16.23 0.35 -1.57
N LEU A 146 16.78 1.44 -1.05
CA LEU A 146 17.22 2.57 -1.86
C LEU A 146 18.28 2.14 -2.89
N ALA A 147 19.29 1.40 -2.46
CA ALA A 147 20.32 0.86 -3.36
C ALA A 147 19.72 -0.04 -4.45
N GLU A 148 18.69 -0.82 -4.10
CA GLU A 148 17.98 -1.66 -5.06
C GLU A 148 17.16 -0.87 -6.08
N LEU A 149 16.55 0.24 -5.68
CA LEU A 149 15.84 1.15 -6.60
C LEU A 149 16.83 1.82 -7.56
N ILE A 150 17.96 2.33 -7.04
CA ILE A 150 19.03 2.95 -7.83
C ILE A 150 19.60 1.97 -8.87
N LYS A 151 19.74 0.69 -8.51
CA LYS A 151 20.18 -0.38 -9.43
C LYS A 151 19.27 -0.57 -10.65
N HIS A 152 18.02 -0.12 -10.55
CA HIS A 152 17.03 -0.14 -11.62
C HIS A 152 16.89 1.21 -12.35
N ASP A 153 17.92 2.06 -12.25
CA ASP A 153 17.99 3.36 -12.93
C ASP A 153 16.87 4.33 -12.50
N LEU A 154 16.30 4.11 -11.30
CA LEU A 154 15.43 5.11 -10.67
C LEU A 154 16.31 6.24 -10.15
N SER A 155 15.93 7.48 -10.51
CA SER A 155 16.75 8.64 -10.22
C SER A 155 17.00 8.78 -8.70
N PRO A 156 18.25 9.07 -8.27
CA PRO A 156 18.53 9.47 -6.90
C PRO A 156 17.79 10.74 -6.47
N GLN A 157 17.30 11.55 -7.41
CA GLN A 157 16.49 12.74 -7.12
C GLN A 157 15.02 12.42 -6.85
N SER A 158 14.55 11.21 -7.17
CA SER A 158 13.19 10.77 -6.85
C SER A 158 13.16 9.69 -5.78
N ALA A 159 14.28 9.04 -5.45
CA ALA A 159 14.34 7.99 -4.43
C ALA A 159 14.94 8.47 -3.09
N TYR A 160 14.14 8.44 -2.01
CA TYR A 160 14.51 8.98 -0.70
C TYR A 160 14.48 7.91 0.40
N ASN A 161 15.44 7.97 1.32
CA ASN A 161 15.43 7.18 2.55
C ASN A 161 15.05 8.06 3.75
N PHE A 162 13.95 7.72 4.41
CA PHE A 162 13.55 8.33 5.68
C PHE A 162 13.77 7.31 6.79
N PRO A 163 14.77 7.40 7.66
CA PRO A 163 14.88 6.46 8.78
C PRO A 163 13.68 6.64 9.73
N TYR A 164 13.16 5.54 10.30
CA TYR A 164 12.12 5.62 11.33
C TYR A 164 12.61 6.48 12.51
N TYR A 165 11.83 7.48 12.89
CA TYR A 165 11.98 8.12 14.18
C TYR A 165 11.17 7.31 15.20
N VAL A 166 11.85 6.67 16.15
CA VAL A 166 11.19 6.07 17.30
C VAL A 166 10.83 7.20 18.26
N VAL A 167 9.55 7.52 18.38
CA VAL A 167 9.08 8.39 19.47
C VAL A 167 9.38 7.66 20.77
N ARG A 168 10.32 8.18 21.58
CA ARG A 168 10.60 7.62 22.90
C ARG A 168 9.34 7.77 23.74
N ALA A 169 8.91 6.67 24.37
CA ALA A 169 7.70 6.59 25.19
C ALA A 169 7.64 7.62 26.35
N ASN A 170 8.78 8.22 26.71
CA ASN A 170 8.91 9.11 27.85
C ASN A 170 8.23 10.49 27.68
N TYR A 171 7.56 10.78 26.56
CA TYR A 171 6.80 12.04 26.37
C TYR A 171 5.30 11.92 26.65
N VAL A 172 4.74 10.71 26.80
CA VAL A 172 3.30 10.55 27.06
C VAL A 172 2.95 10.84 28.52
N GLU A 173 3.90 10.70 29.44
CA GLU A 173 3.67 10.92 30.89
C GLU A 173 3.72 12.41 31.31
N GLN A 174 4.28 13.30 30.48
CA GLN A 174 4.31 14.75 30.77
C GLN A 174 3.13 15.52 30.15
N ALA A 175 2.46 14.99 29.12
CA ALA A 175 1.31 15.65 28.51
C ALA A 175 -0.02 15.42 29.27
N SER A 176 -0.08 14.41 30.15
CA SER A 176 -1.25 14.10 30.98
C SER A 176 -1.31 14.92 32.28
N LEU A 177 -0.25 15.64 32.66
CA LEU A 177 -0.20 16.45 33.89
C LEU A 177 -0.61 17.92 33.70
N SER A 178 -1.02 18.34 32.49
CA SER A 178 -1.33 19.76 32.20
C SER A 178 -2.70 20.01 31.57
N TYR A 179 -3.65 19.07 31.64
CA TYR A 179 -5.05 19.38 31.36
C TYR A 179 -5.79 19.70 32.68
N PRO A 180 -6.24 20.95 32.89
CA PRO A 180 -7.16 21.22 33.98
C PRO A 180 -8.45 20.44 33.73
N SER A 181 -8.85 19.67 34.73
CA SER A 181 -10.12 18.97 34.84
C SER A 181 -11.28 19.94 34.58
N SER A 182 -11.82 19.96 33.36
CA SER A 182 -13.12 20.54 33.07
C SER A 182 -14.19 19.51 33.45
N SER A 183 -14.55 19.52 34.73
CA SER A 183 -15.81 18.98 35.21
C SER A 183 -16.97 19.77 34.58
N GLN A 184 -18.03 19.05 34.20
CA GLN A 184 -19.36 19.51 33.77
C GLN A 184 -19.53 19.86 32.29
N ALA A 185 -19.98 18.85 31.53
CA ALA A 185 -20.91 19.07 30.43
C ALA A 185 -22.05 18.04 30.57
N GLN A 186 -23.27 18.54 30.72
CA GLN A 186 -24.52 17.78 30.82
C GLN A 186 -24.70 16.85 29.61
N GLN A 187 -25.17 15.63 29.87
CA GLN A 187 -25.71 14.73 28.85
C GLN A 187 -27.00 15.32 28.26
N PRO A 188 -27.14 15.42 26.93
CA PRO A 188 -28.45 15.48 26.29
C PRO A 188 -28.95 14.06 25.94
N ASP A 189 -30.28 13.97 25.90
CA ASP A 189 -31.10 12.77 25.90
C ASP A 189 -30.84 11.77 24.76
N THR A 190 -31.01 10.50 25.12
CA THR A 190 -31.02 9.34 24.24
C THR A 190 -32.16 9.40 23.23
N LEU A 191 -31.84 9.43 21.93
CA LEU A 191 -32.76 9.09 20.84
C LEU A 191 -32.41 7.70 20.32
N SER A 192 -33.38 6.80 20.47
CA SER A 192 -33.37 5.39 20.09
C SER A 192 -33.22 5.21 18.57
N LEU A 193 -32.33 4.30 18.14
CA LEU A 193 -32.28 3.78 16.77
C LEU A 193 -32.89 2.35 16.73
N PRO A 194 -33.62 2.00 15.66
CA PRO A 194 -34.27 0.70 15.54
C PRO A 194 -33.29 -0.42 15.19
N VAL A 195 -33.59 -1.59 15.77
CA VAL A 195 -32.96 -2.90 15.55
C VAL A 195 -33.14 -3.33 14.10
N LEU A 196 -32.03 -3.71 13.44
CA LEU A 196 -32.05 -4.41 12.15
C LEU A 196 -31.55 -5.84 12.32
N ASP A 197 -32.29 -6.72 11.67
CA ASP A 197 -32.45 -8.15 11.91
C ASP A 197 -31.23 -8.98 11.48
N SER A 198 -30.98 -10.04 12.25
CA SER A 198 -29.87 -10.97 12.13
C SER A 198 -30.31 -12.20 11.34
N SER A 199 -30.02 -12.24 10.03
CA SER A 199 -29.92 -13.51 9.34
C SER A 199 -29.11 -13.38 8.05
N TYR A 200 -27.86 -13.85 8.05
CA TYR A 200 -27.28 -14.53 6.88
C TYR A 200 -26.05 -15.33 7.34
N ALA A 201 -26.25 -16.64 7.48
CA ALA A 201 -25.19 -17.62 7.65
C ALA A 201 -24.70 -18.05 6.26
N GLY A 202 -23.39 -17.96 6.00
CA GLY A 202 -22.76 -18.43 4.77
C GLY A 202 -21.34 -18.92 5.03
N LYS A 203 -21.08 -20.16 4.64
CA LYS A 203 -19.86 -20.96 4.89
C LYS A 203 -18.57 -20.35 4.29
N ALA A 204 -17.47 -20.53 5.02
CA ALA A 204 -16.09 -20.24 4.62
C ALA A 204 -15.53 -21.18 3.53
N PRO A 205 -14.55 -20.70 2.74
CA PRO A 205 -13.46 -21.56 2.31
C PRO A 205 -12.05 -20.93 2.49
N SER A 206 -11.19 -21.77 3.09
CA SER A 206 -9.73 -21.98 2.91
C SER A 206 -8.77 -20.82 2.59
N GLU A 207 -7.82 -20.66 3.52
CA GLU A 207 -6.56 -19.92 3.50
C GLU A 207 -5.76 -20.02 2.18
N THR A 208 -5.34 -18.86 1.65
CA THR A 208 -3.97 -18.67 1.11
C THR A 208 -3.59 -17.18 1.05
N GLY A 209 -2.66 -16.76 1.92
CA GLY A 209 -1.72 -15.65 1.72
C GLY A 209 -2.26 -14.22 1.56
N THR A 210 -2.47 -13.52 2.67
CA THR A 210 -2.83 -12.09 2.72
C THR A 210 -1.61 -11.17 2.47
N LYS A 211 -1.72 -10.29 1.47
CA LYS A 211 -0.90 -9.06 1.35
C LYS A 211 -1.83 -7.87 1.11
N THR A 212 -2.11 -7.10 2.15
CA THR A 212 -2.88 -5.85 2.05
C THR A 212 -2.08 -4.78 1.31
N SER A 213 -2.75 -3.92 0.54
CA SER A 213 -2.17 -2.83 -0.25
C SER A 213 -3.03 -1.57 -0.04
N PHE A 214 -2.41 -0.43 0.25
CA PHE A 214 -3.06 0.79 0.76
C PHE A 214 -2.69 2.02 -0.08
N GLY A 215 -3.46 3.10 0.03
CA GLY A 215 -3.13 4.39 -0.57
C GLY A 215 -3.82 5.54 0.17
N TYR A 216 -3.08 6.60 0.46
CA TYR A 216 -3.59 7.82 1.10
C TYR A 216 -3.60 8.95 0.08
N CYS A 217 -4.62 9.81 0.10
CA CYS A 217 -4.71 10.95 -0.81
C CYS A 217 -4.89 12.26 -0.03
N PHE A 218 -4.17 13.31 -0.46
CA PHE A 218 -4.21 14.64 0.15
C PHE A 218 -4.79 15.67 -0.82
N ARG A 219 -5.54 16.64 -0.27
CA ARG A 219 -6.09 17.79 -1.00
C ARG A 219 -5.58 19.04 -0.30
N GLY A 220 -4.66 19.75 -0.94
CA GLY A 220 -4.04 20.96 -0.43
C GLY A 220 -3.30 21.70 -1.54
N GLY A 221 -3.61 22.98 -1.72
CA GLY A 221 -2.96 23.84 -2.71
C GLY A 221 -1.53 24.17 -2.31
N TRP A 222 -0.58 23.87 -3.18
CA TRP A 222 0.77 24.41 -3.11
C TRP A 222 0.72 25.82 -3.72
N ASN A 223 0.49 26.83 -2.89
CA ASN A 223 0.75 28.22 -3.29
C ASN A 223 2.18 28.55 -2.88
N SER A 224 3.07 28.56 -3.87
CA SER A 224 4.35 29.28 -3.85
C SER A 224 4.14 30.76 -4.09
#